data_AF-A0A554KLT6-F1
#
_entry.id   AF-A0A554KLT6-F1
#
_cell.length_a   1.000
_cell.length_b   1.000
_cell.length_c   1.000
_cell.angle_alpha   90.00
_cell.angle_beta   90.00
_cell.angle_gamma   90.00
#
_symmetry.space_group_name_H-M   'P 1'
#
loop_
_entity.id
_entity.type
_entity.pdbx_description
1 polymer ?
#
loop_
_entity_poly.entity_id
_entity_poly.type
_entity_poly.pdbx_seq_one_letter_code
_entity_poly.pdbx_strand_id
1 'polypeptide(L)'
;MNGNDDNISMPKERNLVDLLNKDVREEEGYSSRSERVISTKKRSGFRGLFLVVSVLILVGSLSSSFYFYSKYKDAKKIEPVSVSQAEDEVKRVLAAVGALIVLPKGETPTVATVADPSQLRDQPFFANAKKGDKVLIYSDARKAILYSESQNKIVEVAPINFENPVAPSSPTSFCF
;
A
#
# COMPACT_ATOMS: atom_id res chain seq x y z
N MET A 1 25.16 -36.53 71.60
CA MET A 1 26.51 -37.04 71.27
C MET A 1 26.56 -37.15 69.76
N ASN A 2 27.48 -36.64 68.96
CA ASN A 2 28.82 -36.05 69.08
C ASN A 2 29.01 -35.39 67.67
N GLY A 3 29.47 -34.16 67.47
CA GLY A 3 30.79 -33.66 67.82
C GLY A 3 31.80 -33.99 66.70
N ASN A 4 32.26 -32.94 66.00
CA ASN A 4 33.58 -32.76 65.38
C ASN A 4 33.86 -33.42 64.02
N ASP A 5 34.75 -32.93 63.15
CA ASP A 5 35.50 -31.68 62.93
C ASP A 5 36.42 -31.98 61.74
N ASP A 6 36.32 -31.26 60.62
CA ASP A 6 37.41 -31.18 59.66
C ASP A 6 37.19 -30.03 58.67
N ASN A 7 37.65 -28.87 59.13
CA ASN A 7 38.21 -27.80 58.32
C ASN A 7 39.32 -28.34 57.41
N ILE A 8 39.18 -28.17 56.08
CA ILE A 8 40.33 -27.88 55.20
C ILE A 8 39.87 -26.92 54.08
N SER A 9 40.45 -25.73 54.16
CA SER A 9 40.55 -24.71 53.14
C SER A 9 41.10 -25.27 51.80
N MET A 10 40.45 -24.96 50.68
CA MET A 10 41.04 -25.18 49.34
C MET A 10 40.99 -23.89 48.49
N PRO A 11 42.07 -23.62 47.74
CA PRO A 11 42.39 -22.29 47.22
C PRO A 11 41.57 -21.88 45.99
N LYS A 12 41.33 -20.58 45.93
CA LYS A 12 40.67 -19.82 44.87
C LYS A 12 41.57 -19.68 43.63
N GLU A 13 40.92 -19.69 42.46
CA GLU A 13 41.33 -19.16 41.14
C GLU A 13 42.35 -19.94 40.29
N ARG A 14 42.00 -20.13 39.01
CA ARG A 14 42.72 -19.54 37.88
C ARG A 14 41.81 -19.40 36.64
N ASN A 15 41.86 -18.23 36.04
CA ASN A 15 41.10 -17.79 34.86
C ASN A 15 41.58 -18.49 33.58
N LEU A 16 40.63 -18.98 32.77
CA LEU A 16 40.87 -19.73 31.53
C LEU A 16 41.27 -18.86 30.31
N VAL A 17 41.32 -17.54 30.48
CA VAL A 17 41.60 -16.57 29.39
C VAL A 17 43.08 -16.45 29.00
N ASP A 18 44.01 -16.97 29.78
CA ASP A 18 45.45 -16.86 29.50
C ASP A 18 46.03 -17.96 28.59
N LEU A 19 45.24 -18.98 28.23
CA LEU A 19 45.74 -20.13 27.45
C LEU A 19 45.41 -20.09 25.95
N LEU A 20 44.79 -19.02 25.45
CA LEU A 20 44.37 -18.92 24.04
C LEU A 20 44.87 -17.66 23.31
N ASN A 21 45.89 -16.99 23.83
CA ASN A 21 46.44 -15.77 23.22
C ASN A 21 47.98 -15.78 23.07
N LYS A 22 48.62 -16.93 22.86
CA LYS A 22 50.09 -17.01 22.81
C LYS A 22 50.73 -17.54 21.51
N ASP A 23 50.01 -18.15 20.59
CA ASP A 23 50.63 -18.64 19.35
C ASP A 23 50.01 -17.94 18.16
N VAL A 24 50.68 -16.91 17.65
CA VAL A 24 50.98 -16.61 16.23
C VAL A 24 51.65 -15.22 16.22
N ARG A 25 52.96 -15.22 16.48
CA ARG A 25 53.91 -14.19 16.02
C ARG A 25 54.86 -14.87 15.02
N GLU A 26 55.29 -14.06 14.06
CA GLU A 26 56.41 -14.24 13.13
C GLU A 26 56.11 -14.90 11.78
N GLU A 27 55.92 -14.04 10.77
CA GLU A 27 56.63 -14.14 9.49
C GLU A 27 57.14 -12.72 9.16
N GLU A 28 58.45 -12.64 8.93
CA GLU A 28 59.18 -11.49 8.42
C GLU A 28 58.72 -11.19 6.97
N GLY A 29 58.90 -10.05 6.33
CA GLY A 29 59.94 -9.03 6.38
C GLY A 29 59.90 -8.27 5.04
N TYR A 30 60.71 -7.21 4.95
CA TYR A 30 61.15 -6.57 3.71
C TYR A 30 60.14 -5.74 2.90
N SER A 31 60.16 -4.42 3.08
CA SER A 31 60.79 -3.55 2.06
C SER A 31 60.79 -2.10 2.53
N SER A 32 61.95 -1.51 2.36
CA SER A 32 62.40 -0.18 2.69
C SER A 32 61.54 0.97 2.13
N ARG A 33 61.87 2.17 2.65
CA ARG A 33 62.00 3.41 1.86
C ARG A 33 60.70 4.17 1.60
N SER A 34 60.31 5.00 2.55
CA SER A 34 60.61 6.43 2.52
C SER A 34 59.76 7.17 3.53
N GLU A 35 60.41 7.85 4.47
CA GLU A 35 59.85 9.08 5.03
C GLU A 35 59.55 10.03 3.87
N ARG A 36 58.26 10.20 3.55
CA ARG A 36 57.79 11.51 3.11
C ARG A 36 56.80 11.98 4.15
N VAL A 37 57.30 12.87 5.00
CA VAL A 37 56.51 13.85 5.74
C VAL A 37 55.49 14.43 4.75
N ILE A 38 54.24 13.98 4.84
CA ILE A 38 53.15 14.58 4.08
C ILE A 38 52.85 15.89 4.80
N SER A 39 53.62 16.91 4.46
CA SER A 39 53.27 18.30 4.71
C SER A 39 51.85 18.48 4.17
N THR A 40 50.88 18.63 5.07
CA THR A 40 49.53 19.05 4.74
C THR A 40 49.60 20.49 4.27
N LYS A 41 50.00 20.66 3.01
CA LYS A 41 49.94 21.91 2.28
C LYS A 41 48.47 22.28 2.19
N LYS A 42 48.06 23.22 3.05
CA LYS A 42 46.78 23.94 3.03
C LYS A 42 46.60 24.62 1.67
N ARG A 43 46.18 23.83 0.67
CA ARG A 43 45.81 24.33 -0.66
C ARG A 43 44.42 24.95 -0.53
N SER A 44 44.42 26.27 -0.39
CA SER A 44 43.25 27.17 -0.44
C SER A 44 42.46 27.13 -1.76
N GLY A 45 42.83 26.25 -2.71
CA GLY A 45 42.05 25.95 -3.90
C GLY A 45 40.80 25.09 -3.64
N PHE A 46 40.68 24.48 -2.46
CA PHE A 46 39.50 23.68 -2.13
C PHE A 46 38.25 24.53 -1.89
N ARG A 47 38.39 25.83 -1.55
CA ARG A 47 37.26 26.77 -1.52
C ARG A 47 36.69 27.00 -2.91
N GLY A 48 37.57 27.22 -3.91
CA GLY A 48 37.16 27.36 -5.31
C GLY A 48 36.57 26.07 -5.86
N LEU A 49 37.18 24.92 -5.57
CA LEU A 49 36.67 23.62 -5.98
C LEU A 49 35.32 23.30 -5.33
N PHE A 50 35.15 23.57 -4.02
CA PHE A 50 33.87 23.44 -3.35
C PHE A 50 32.82 24.40 -3.91
N LEU A 51 33.19 25.64 -4.27
CA LEU A 51 32.26 26.57 -4.89
C LEU A 51 31.84 26.10 -6.28
N VAL A 52 32.77 25.59 -7.09
CA VAL A 52 32.45 25.05 -8.43
C VAL A 52 31.59 23.80 -8.33
N VAL A 53 31.91 22.87 -7.42
CA VAL A 53 31.11 21.67 -7.16
C VAL A 53 29.72 22.04 -6.62
N SER A 54 29.64 23.02 -5.72
CA SER A 54 28.37 23.54 -5.20
C SER A 54 27.50 24.14 -6.31
N VAL A 55 28.10 24.93 -7.20
CA VAL A 55 27.39 25.49 -8.38
C VAL A 55 26.92 24.38 -9.32
N LEU A 56 27.74 23.36 -9.57
CA LEU A 56 27.35 22.21 -10.40
C LEU A 56 26.20 21.41 -9.78
N ILE A 57 26.20 21.21 -8.46
CA ILE A 57 25.09 20.55 -7.75
C ILE A 57 23.81 21.39 -7.83
N LEU A 58 23.92 22.72 -7.71
CA LEU A 58 22.78 23.62 -7.86
C LEU A 58 22.22 23.56 -9.28
N VAL A 59 23.05 23.67 -10.31
CA VAL A 59 22.61 23.60 -11.72
C VAL A 59 22.03 22.22 -12.05
N GLY A 60 22.62 21.14 -11.55
CA GLY A 60 22.10 19.78 -11.68
C GLY A 60 20.74 19.60 -10.99
N SER A 61 20.56 20.19 -9.80
CA SER A 61 19.29 20.16 -9.06
C SER A 61 18.19 20.95 -9.76
N LEU A 62 18.50 22.13 -10.32
CA LEU A 62 17.54 22.89 -11.13
C LEU A 62 17.14 22.15 -12.40
N SER A 63 18.09 21.52 -13.09
CA SER A 63 17.85 20.76 -14.33
C SER A 63 17.01 19.50 -14.07
N SER A 64 17.33 18.76 -13.00
CA SER A 64 16.56 17.61 -12.55
C SER A 64 15.14 18.01 -12.14
N SER A 65 14.99 19.11 -11.38
CA SER A 65 13.68 19.67 -11.01
C SER A 65 12.84 20.01 -12.24
N PHE A 66 13.42 20.64 -13.27
CA PHE A 66 12.69 20.96 -14.49
C PHE A 66 12.26 19.71 -15.28
N TYR A 67 13.15 18.72 -15.43
CA TYR A 67 12.85 17.45 -16.10
C TYR A 67 11.77 16.65 -15.34
N PHE A 68 11.90 16.58 -14.02
CA PHE A 68 10.96 15.86 -13.17
C PHE A 68 9.63 16.63 -13.06
N TYR A 69 9.62 17.96 -13.18
CA TYR A 69 8.40 18.78 -13.26
C TYR A 69 7.64 18.57 -14.58
N SER A 70 8.32 18.31 -15.69
CA SER A 70 7.68 17.86 -16.93
C SER A 70 6.96 16.53 -16.74
N LYS A 71 7.62 15.53 -16.12
CA LYS A 71 7.00 14.22 -15.84
C LYS A 71 5.93 14.28 -14.73
N TYR A 72 6.08 15.14 -13.74
CA TYR A 72 5.06 15.40 -12.72
C TYR A 72 3.87 16.15 -13.27
N LYS A 73 4.00 17.00 -14.31
CA LYS A 73 2.84 17.61 -14.97
C LYS A 73 2.02 16.58 -15.75
N ASP A 74 2.67 15.57 -16.34
CA ASP A 74 1.98 14.45 -16.98
C ASP A 74 1.40 13.46 -15.94
N ALA A 75 2.07 13.24 -14.82
CA ALA A 75 1.54 12.44 -13.70
C ALA A 75 0.50 13.20 -12.84
N LYS A 76 0.48 14.53 -12.89
CA LYS A 76 -0.57 15.41 -12.31
C LYS A 76 -1.67 15.74 -13.34
N LYS A 77 -1.58 15.12 -14.52
CA LYS A 77 -2.70 14.76 -15.40
C LYS A 77 -3.33 13.42 -15.00
N ILE A 78 -2.91 12.81 -13.89
CA ILE A 78 -3.89 12.25 -12.97
C ILE A 78 -4.53 13.49 -12.37
N GLU A 79 -5.65 13.92 -12.97
CA GLU A 79 -6.58 14.77 -12.24
C GLU A 79 -6.70 14.18 -10.82
N PRO A 80 -6.77 14.96 -9.73
CA PRO A 80 -7.51 14.42 -8.58
C PRO A 80 -8.80 13.92 -9.22
N VAL A 81 -9.14 12.62 -9.22
CA VAL A 81 -10.35 12.12 -9.91
C VAL A 81 -11.43 13.10 -9.56
N SER A 82 -11.69 14.02 -10.49
CA SER A 82 -12.28 15.26 -10.07
C SER A 82 -13.68 14.80 -9.80
N VAL A 83 -14.21 15.04 -8.60
CA VAL A 83 -15.51 14.47 -8.22
C VAL A 83 -16.52 14.75 -9.35
N SER A 84 -16.34 15.84 -10.09
CA SER A 84 -16.90 16.12 -11.41
C SER A 84 -16.85 15.00 -12.47
N GLN A 85 -15.72 14.37 -12.84
CA GLN A 85 -15.70 13.37 -13.92
C GLN A 85 -16.48 12.09 -13.55
N ALA A 86 -16.35 11.62 -12.30
CA ALA A 86 -17.10 10.46 -11.83
C ALA A 86 -18.60 10.78 -11.71
N GLU A 87 -18.94 11.97 -11.22
CA GLU A 87 -20.32 12.46 -11.21
C GLU A 87 -20.89 12.61 -12.62
N ASP A 88 -20.10 13.05 -13.58
CA ASP A 88 -20.52 13.23 -14.97
C ASP A 88 -20.76 11.88 -15.66
N GLU A 89 -19.94 10.86 -15.38
CA GLU A 89 -20.19 9.49 -15.83
C GLU A 89 -21.50 8.95 -15.23
N VAL A 90 -21.71 9.12 -13.93
CA VAL A 90 -22.95 8.68 -13.26
C VAL A 90 -24.18 9.39 -13.83
N LYS A 91 -24.10 10.71 -14.08
CA LYS A 91 -25.20 11.47 -14.72
C LYS A 91 -25.49 10.96 -16.14
N ARG A 92 -24.45 10.63 -16.92
CA ARG A 92 -24.62 10.04 -18.26
C ARG A 92 -25.32 8.70 -18.21
N VAL A 93 -24.91 7.82 -17.28
CA VAL A 93 -25.56 6.52 -17.08
C VAL A 93 -27.01 6.71 -16.66
N LEU A 94 -27.29 7.60 -15.71
CA LEU A 94 -28.65 7.90 -15.27
C LEU A 94 -29.54 8.44 -16.40
N ALA A 95 -29.01 9.33 -17.23
CA ALA A 95 -29.73 9.85 -18.39
C ALA A 95 -30.02 8.74 -19.42
N ALA A 96 -29.04 7.86 -19.69
CA ALA A 96 -29.22 6.73 -20.61
C ALA A 96 -30.28 5.75 -20.08
N VAL A 97 -30.19 5.35 -18.81
CA VAL A 97 -31.17 4.46 -18.18
C VAL A 97 -32.55 5.13 -18.13
N GLY A 98 -32.63 6.43 -17.81
CA GLY A 98 -33.87 7.19 -17.77
C GLY A 98 -34.56 7.35 -19.13
N ALA A 99 -33.82 7.22 -20.24
CA ALA A 99 -34.39 7.15 -21.58
C ALA A 99 -34.97 5.77 -21.92
N LEU A 100 -34.53 4.72 -21.23
CA LEU A 100 -34.93 3.33 -21.49
C LEU A 100 -36.06 2.86 -20.56
N ILE A 101 -36.15 3.40 -19.34
CA ILE A 101 -37.16 3.03 -18.35
C ILE A 101 -37.51 4.21 -17.44
N VAL A 102 -38.75 4.22 -16.94
CA VAL A 102 -39.18 5.20 -15.94
C VAL A 102 -38.48 4.94 -14.61
N LEU A 103 -37.64 5.90 -14.21
CA LEU A 103 -36.90 5.86 -12.95
C LEU A 103 -37.71 6.42 -11.77
N PRO A 104 -37.52 5.89 -10.56
CA PRO A 104 -37.99 6.53 -9.32
C PRO A 104 -37.47 7.97 -9.21
N LYS A 105 -38.33 8.87 -8.75
CA LYS A 105 -38.00 10.30 -8.57
C LYS A 105 -37.83 10.61 -7.09
N GLY A 106 -36.92 11.52 -6.77
CA GLY A 106 -36.70 12.01 -5.39
C GLY A 106 -35.61 11.28 -4.61
N GLU A 107 -34.92 10.31 -5.23
CA GLU A 107 -33.78 9.62 -4.63
C GLU A 107 -32.60 9.51 -5.62
N THR A 108 -31.39 9.40 -5.09
CA THR A 108 -30.17 9.19 -5.87
C THR A 108 -29.79 7.71 -5.78
N PRO A 109 -29.77 6.96 -6.89
CA PRO A 109 -29.41 5.55 -6.84
C PRO A 109 -27.92 5.35 -6.55
N THR A 110 -27.61 4.24 -5.91
CA THR A 110 -26.22 3.77 -5.79
C THR A 110 -25.84 3.05 -7.07
N VAL A 111 -24.79 3.52 -7.74
CA VAL A 111 -24.28 2.90 -8.96
C VAL A 111 -23.08 2.02 -8.64
N ALA A 112 -23.15 0.74 -8.99
CA ALA A 112 -22.06 -0.22 -8.85
C ALA A 112 -21.71 -0.83 -10.21
N THR A 113 -20.47 -1.31 -10.36
CA THR A 113 -20.02 -1.99 -11.60
C THR A 113 -19.84 -3.48 -11.31
N VAL A 114 -20.34 -4.34 -12.21
CA VAL A 114 -20.16 -5.78 -12.13
C VAL A 114 -18.71 -6.14 -12.49
N ALA A 115 -17.90 -6.43 -11.48
CA ALA A 115 -16.49 -6.78 -11.65
C ALA A 115 -16.28 -8.23 -12.13
N ASP A 116 -17.03 -9.16 -11.54
CA ASP A 116 -16.99 -10.59 -11.88
C ASP A 116 -18.41 -11.18 -11.88
N PRO A 117 -19.02 -11.39 -13.07
CA PRO A 117 -20.36 -11.92 -13.16
C PRO A 117 -20.43 -13.42 -12.80
N SER A 118 -19.30 -14.13 -12.73
CA SER A 118 -19.27 -15.58 -12.44
C SER A 118 -19.63 -15.86 -10.98
N GLN A 119 -19.20 -14.99 -10.07
CA GLN A 119 -19.48 -15.08 -8.63
C GLN A 119 -20.90 -14.66 -8.26
N LEU A 120 -21.64 -14.05 -9.19
CA LEU A 120 -22.99 -13.54 -8.97
C LEU A 120 -24.05 -14.38 -9.68
N ARG A 121 -23.66 -15.48 -10.37
CA ARG A 121 -24.59 -16.32 -11.14
C ARG A 121 -25.66 -17.01 -10.30
N ASP A 122 -25.40 -17.21 -9.02
CA ASP A 122 -26.37 -17.81 -8.10
C ASP A 122 -27.58 -16.90 -7.85
N GLN A 123 -27.46 -15.61 -8.19
CA GLN A 123 -28.55 -14.65 -8.13
C GLN A 123 -29.22 -14.51 -9.50
N PRO A 124 -30.54 -14.79 -9.63
CA PRO A 124 -31.25 -14.67 -10.90
C PRO A 124 -31.11 -13.30 -11.57
N PHE A 125 -31.00 -12.23 -10.77
CA PHE A 125 -30.82 -10.86 -11.25
C PHE A 125 -29.53 -10.66 -12.08
N PHE A 126 -28.48 -11.42 -11.79
CA PHE A 126 -27.20 -11.35 -12.50
C PHE A 126 -27.02 -12.48 -13.51
N ALA A 127 -28.05 -13.30 -13.77
CA ALA A 127 -27.98 -14.43 -14.68
C ALA A 127 -27.55 -14.05 -16.11
N ASN A 128 -27.88 -12.83 -16.54
CA ASN A 128 -27.52 -12.29 -17.85
C ASN A 128 -26.44 -11.19 -17.80
N ALA A 129 -25.86 -10.94 -16.62
CA ALA A 129 -24.88 -9.88 -16.43
C ALA A 129 -23.54 -10.19 -17.13
N LYS A 130 -22.90 -9.12 -17.61
CA LYS A 130 -21.55 -9.11 -18.17
C LYS A 130 -20.62 -8.27 -17.30
N LYS A 131 -19.33 -8.57 -17.42
CA LYS A 131 -18.28 -7.78 -16.78
C LYS A 131 -18.33 -6.34 -17.30
N GLY A 132 -18.41 -5.38 -16.40
CA GLY A 132 -18.51 -3.95 -16.71
C GLY A 132 -19.94 -3.41 -16.81
N ASP A 133 -20.98 -4.26 -16.69
CA ASP A 133 -22.36 -3.76 -16.59
C ASP A 133 -22.54 -2.94 -15.30
N LYS A 134 -23.40 -1.92 -15.37
CA LYS A 134 -23.70 -1.03 -14.25
C LYS A 134 -25.00 -1.47 -13.57
N VAL A 135 -24.98 -1.53 -12.24
CA VAL A 135 -26.14 -1.80 -11.40
C VAL A 135 -26.55 -0.50 -10.74
N LEU A 136 -27.83 -0.14 -10.87
CA LEU A 136 -28.43 1.00 -10.20
C LEU A 136 -29.35 0.47 -9.10
N ILE A 137 -29.05 0.82 -7.86
CA ILE A 137 -29.80 0.40 -6.68
C ILE A 137 -30.56 1.60 -6.13
N TYR A 138 -31.89 1.47 -6.12
CA TYR A 138 -32.83 2.41 -5.52
C TYR A 138 -33.28 1.84 -4.17
N SER A 139 -32.81 2.43 -3.08
CA SER A 139 -33.07 1.95 -1.72
C SER A 139 -34.48 2.28 -1.26
N ASP A 140 -35.00 3.47 -1.61
CA ASP A 140 -36.33 3.91 -1.16
C ASP A 140 -37.42 3.23 -1.99
N ALA A 141 -37.25 3.17 -3.32
CA ALA A 141 -38.16 2.43 -4.19
C ALA A 141 -37.95 0.91 -4.18
N ARG A 142 -36.95 0.39 -3.44
CA ARG A 142 -36.58 -1.03 -3.34
C ARG A 142 -36.46 -1.71 -4.71
N LYS A 143 -35.70 -1.11 -5.62
CA LYS A 143 -35.57 -1.57 -6.99
C LYS A 143 -34.11 -1.61 -7.43
N ALA A 144 -33.69 -2.72 -8.02
CA ALA A 144 -32.41 -2.86 -8.69
C ALA A 144 -32.62 -2.89 -10.20
N ILE A 145 -31.78 -2.16 -10.93
CA ILE A 145 -31.80 -2.11 -12.39
C ILE A 145 -30.39 -2.45 -12.88
N LEU A 146 -30.27 -3.48 -13.70
CA LEU A 146 -29.02 -3.85 -14.36
C LEU A 146 -29.00 -3.26 -15.77
N TYR A 147 -28.01 -2.42 -16.04
CA TYR A 147 -27.83 -1.72 -17.30
C TYR A 147 -26.50 -2.12 -17.95
N SER A 148 -26.54 -2.50 -19.22
CA SER A 148 -25.34 -2.76 -20.00
C SER A 148 -25.03 -1.56 -20.90
N GLU A 149 -23.96 -0.85 -20.59
CA GLU A 149 -23.45 0.25 -21.43
C GLU A 149 -23.06 -0.22 -22.83
N SER A 150 -22.51 -1.44 -22.93
CA SER A 150 -22.08 -2.01 -24.21
C SER A 150 -23.22 -2.23 -25.20
N GLN A 151 -24.42 -2.51 -24.69
CA GLN A 151 -25.61 -2.78 -25.48
C GLN A 151 -26.62 -1.62 -25.45
N ASN A 152 -26.37 -0.61 -24.61
CA ASN A 152 -27.29 0.47 -24.28
C ASN A 152 -28.70 -0.06 -23.95
N LYS A 153 -28.78 -1.07 -23.10
CA LYS A 153 -30.03 -1.77 -22.76
C LYS A 153 -30.12 -2.10 -21.28
N ILE A 154 -31.36 -2.11 -20.78
CA ILE A 154 -31.68 -2.70 -19.48
C ILE A 154 -31.65 -4.21 -19.64
N VAL A 155 -30.77 -4.85 -18.89
CA VAL A 155 -30.60 -6.31 -18.90
C VAL A 155 -31.64 -6.96 -17.99
N GLU A 156 -31.84 -6.40 -16.79
CA GLU A 156 -32.74 -6.99 -15.80
C GLU A 156 -33.25 -5.94 -14.81
N VAL A 157 -34.46 -6.13 -14.27
CA VAL A 157 -35.04 -5.27 -13.22
C VAL A 157 -35.67 -6.14 -12.15
N ALA A 158 -35.25 -5.97 -10.90
CA ALA A 158 -35.76 -6.75 -9.78
C ALA A 158 -36.13 -5.90 -8.56
N PRO A 159 -37.13 -6.31 -7.78
CA PRO A 159 -37.34 -5.75 -6.46
C PRO A 159 -36.21 -6.16 -5.51
N ILE A 160 -35.84 -5.28 -4.60
CA ILE A 160 -34.84 -5.54 -3.55
C ILE A 160 -35.58 -5.86 -2.26
N ASN A 161 -35.42 -7.09 -1.79
CA ASN A 161 -35.79 -7.47 -0.44
C ASN A 161 -34.52 -7.45 0.41
N PHE A 162 -34.44 -6.48 1.32
CA PHE A 162 -33.42 -6.53 2.37
C PHE A 162 -33.83 -7.65 3.33
N GLU A 163 -33.36 -8.88 3.09
CA GLU A 163 -33.38 -9.89 4.14
C GLU A 163 -32.36 -9.43 5.18
N ASN A 164 -32.85 -8.82 6.27
CA ASN A 164 -32.02 -8.61 7.45
C ASN A 164 -31.46 -9.98 7.82
N PRO A 165 -30.13 -10.14 7.95
CA PRO A 165 -29.59 -11.36 8.54
C PRO A 165 -30.18 -11.45 9.94
N VAL A 166 -31.16 -12.33 10.10
CA VAL A 166 -31.78 -12.63 11.39
C VAL A 166 -30.64 -13.17 12.24
N ALA A 167 -30.19 -12.36 13.21
CA ALA A 167 -29.27 -12.82 14.23
C ALA A 167 -29.80 -14.16 14.77
N PRO A 168 -28.94 -15.19 14.98
CA PRO A 168 -29.40 -16.47 15.45
C PRO A 168 -30.12 -16.28 16.79
N SER A 169 -31.45 -16.33 16.76
CA SER A 169 -32.28 -16.27 17.95
C SER A 169 -31.93 -17.51 18.76
N SER A 170 -31.28 -17.28 19.90
CA SER A 170 -30.88 -18.30 20.86
C SER A 170 -32.04 -19.25 21.15
N PRO A 171 -31.82 -20.57 21.18
CA PRO A 171 -32.87 -21.51 21.50
C PRO A 171 -33.31 -21.27 22.95
N THR A 172 -34.55 -20.81 23.11
CA THR A 172 -35.20 -20.75 24.41
C THR A 172 -35.45 -22.19 24.85
N SER A 173 -34.66 -22.66 25.81
CA SER A 173 -34.84 -23.96 26.45
C SER A 173 -36.19 -23.98 27.15
N PHE A 174 -37.16 -24.68 26.54
CA PHE A 174 -38.44 -25.00 27.17
C PHE A 174 -38.21 -26.20 28.09
N CYS A 175 -38.14 -25.97 29.41
CA CYS A 175 -38.22 -27.07 30.38
C CYS A 175 -39.69 -27.48 30.54
N PHE A 176 -39.97 -28.76 30.34
CA PHE A 176 -41.20 -29.45 30.75
C PHE A 176 -40.90 -30.37 31.93
#